data_AF-A0A8S8YI81-F1
#
_entry.id   AF-A0A8S8YI81-F1
#
_cell.length_a   1.000
_cell.length_b   1.000
_cell.length_c   1.000
_cell.angle_alpha   90.00
_cell.angle_beta   90.00
_cell.angle_gamma   90.00
#
_symmetry.space_group_name_H-M   'P 1'
#
loop_
_entity.id
_entity.type
_entity.pdbx_description
1 polymer ?
#
loop_
_entity_poly.entity_id
_entity_poly.type
_entity_poly.pdbx_seq_one_letter_code
_entity_poly.pdbx_strand_id
1 'polypeptide(L)'
;MDGVSAVRAYTLLAVLAIVAGGWMLNEAPEADLIEPEMDTFAEIEAAPASAEDDSGADQPMETRKGGEEEEKSDSSDNLPTGLVAGGGAALGSLAVGSILFEAMRVTVLIALATPLLARMKANREDMLTRGRILGYLEANAGIHFSALRDALGLANGVTAYHLHTLEGQGEVISWRDGKLRRYAISSLSKEELSLIRNPIGGTRLAILEVLADSGQIGLKGSDIQTKLQISRQLLSHHLSELKSAELVEPASESRRPNWRLSSVGLETLSSSREVARSEAAG
;
A
#
# COMPACT_ATOMS: atom_id res chain seq x y z
N MET A 1 -16.80 1.31 -5.43
CA MET A 1 -15.62 0.60 -5.97
C MET A 1 -15.21 1.29 -7.27
N ASP A 2 -15.00 2.62 -7.24
CA ASP A 2 -15.16 3.45 -8.45
C ASP A 2 -13.90 4.22 -8.87
N GLY A 3 -12.82 4.12 -8.08
CA GLY A 3 -11.56 4.80 -8.39
C GLY A 3 -10.77 4.12 -9.51
N VAL A 4 -10.77 2.79 -9.56
CA VAL A 4 -9.97 2.05 -10.54
C VAL A 4 -10.56 2.12 -11.95
N SER A 5 -11.89 2.13 -12.06
CA SER A 5 -12.60 2.32 -13.34
C SER A 5 -12.41 3.75 -13.85
N ALA A 6 -12.45 4.75 -12.98
CA ALA A 6 -12.18 6.14 -13.33
C ALA A 6 -10.75 6.32 -13.86
N VAL A 7 -9.74 5.78 -13.16
CA VAL A 7 -8.35 5.85 -13.62
C VAL A 7 -8.17 5.18 -14.98
N ARG A 8 -8.79 4.01 -15.21
CA ARG A 8 -8.75 3.32 -16.51
C ARG A 8 -9.39 4.13 -17.63
N ALA A 9 -10.52 4.79 -17.34
CA ALA A 9 -11.21 5.64 -18.30
C ALA A 9 -10.36 6.85 -18.71
N TYR A 10 -9.73 7.53 -17.75
CA TYR A 10 -8.86 8.66 -18.04
C TYR A 10 -7.58 8.26 -18.79
N THR A 11 -6.99 7.10 -18.46
CA THR A 11 -5.83 6.60 -19.21
C THR A 11 -6.17 6.23 -20.65
N LEU A 12 -7.34 5.64 -20.89
CA LEU A 12 -7.80 5.34 -22.25
C LEU A 12 -8.03 6.62 -23.05
N LEU A 13 -8.65 7.62 -22.44
CA LEU A 13 -8.91 8.91 -23.09
C LEU A 13 -7.59 9.63 -23.46
N ALA A 14 -6.58 9.58 -22.58
CA ALA A 14 -5.26 10.14 -22.85
C ALA A 14 -4.55 9.45 -24.02
N VAL A 15 -4.61 8.12 -24.10
CA VAL A 15 -4.04 7.36 -25.22
C VAL A 15 -4.76 7.68 -26.52
N LEU A 16 -6.10 7.77 -26.49
CA LEU A 16 -6.91 8.11 -27.66
C LEU A 16 -6.61 9.52 -28.19
N ALA A 17 -6.36 10.48 -27.30
CA ALA A 17 -5.97 11.83 -27.68
C ALA A 17 -4.59 11.89 -28.34
N ILE A 18 -3.62 11.10 -27.85
CA ILE A 18 -2.27 11.02 -28.46
C ILE A 18 -2.35 10.38 -29.85
N VAL A 19 -3.13 9.31 -30.01
CA VAL A 19 -3.35 8.67 -31.31
C VAL A 19 -4.06 9.60 -32.29
N ALA A 20 -5.11 10.29 -31.84
CA ALA A 20 -5.84 11.27 -32.65
C ALA A 20 -4.95 12.44 -33.07
N GLY A 21 -4.13 12.98 -32.15
CA GLY A 21 -3.16 14.03 -32.46
C GLY A 21 -2.09 13.57 -33.45
N GLY A 22 -1.62 12.32 -33.33
CA GLY A 22 -0.69 11.73 -34.30
C GLY A 22 -1.30 11.53 -35.68
N TRP A 23 -2.58 11.17 -35.76
CA TRP A 23 -3.31 11.03 -37.03
C TRP A 23 -3.53 12.38 -37.72
N MET A 24 -3.87 13.42 -36.95
CA MET A 24 -4.09 14.77 -37.47
C MET A 24 -2.82 15.43 -38.03
N LEU A 25 -1.64 15.03 -37.54
CA LEU A 25 -0.34 15.46 -38.07
C LEU A 25 0.06 14.73 -39.36
N ASN A 26 -0.62 13.62 -39.70
CA ASN A 26 -0.30 12.78 -40.86
C ASN A 26 -1.21 13.04 -42.07
N GLU A 27 -2.29 13.81 -41.92
CA GLU A 27 -3.18 14.25 -43.00
C GLU A 27 -3.11 15.77 -43.16
N ALA A 28 -1.96 16.26 -43.60
CA ALA A 28 -1.91 17.54 -44.30
C ALA A 28 -2.33 17.30 -45.76
N PRO A 29 -3.28 18.07 -46.34
CA PRO A 29 -3.53 18.00 -47.77
C PRO A 29 -2.30 18.53 -48.50
N GLU A 30 -1.74 17.73 -49.42
CA GLU A 30 -0.66 18.16 -50.29
C GLU A 30 -1.13 19.39 -51.09
N ALA A 31 -0.51 20.53 -50.82
CA ALA A 31 -0.63 21.68 -51.70
C ALA A 31 0.22 21.38 -52.94
N ASP A 32 -0.43 21.25 -54.10
CA ASP A 32 0.20 21.11 -55.40
C ASP A 32 1.25 22.23 -55.59
N LEU A 33 2.51 21.83 -55.71
CA LEU A 33 3.61 22.69 -56.08
C LEU A 33 3.55 22.97 -57.59
N ILE A 34 3.07 24.15 -57.96
CA ILE A 34 3.33 24.71 -59.28
C ILE A 34 4.70 25.38 -59.19
N GLU A 35 5.72 24.75 -59.79
CA GLU A 35 7.05 25.33 -59.97
C GLU A 35 6.99 26.55 -60.89
N PRO A 36 7.62 27.68 -60.53
CA PRO A 36 7.97 28.70 -61.49
C PRO A 36 9.44 28.50 -61.91
N GLU A 37 9.66 28.04 -63.14
CA GLU A 37 10.97 28.19 -63.78
C GLU A 37 11.17 29.66 -64.20
N MET A 38 12.22 30.23 -63.61
CA MET A 38 13.11 31.31 -64.05
C MET A 38 12.58 32.39 -65.01
N ASP A 39 12.60 33.65 -64.55
CA ASP A 39 13.54 34.61 -65.15
C ASP A 39 13.91 35.75 -64.19
N THR A 40 15.06 36.33 -64.49
CA THR A 40 15.97 37.01 -63.59
C THR A 40 15.67 38.49 -63.35
N PHE A 41 15.81 38.91 -62.09
CA PHE A 41 16.33 40.20 -61.57
C PHE A 41 15.83 41.54 -62.15
N ALA A 42 15.16 42.35 -61.32
CA ALA A 42 15.40 43.81 -61.27
C ALA A 42 14.89 44.47 -59.98
N GLU A 43 15.81 45.16 -59.32
CA GLU A 43 15.73 45.94 -58.10
C GLU A 43 15.19 47.38 -58.37
N ILE A 44 14.69 48.03 -57.32
CA ILE A 44 13.98 49.32 -57.33
C ILE A 44 14.96 50.53 -57.38
N GLU A 45 14.54 51.56 -58.14
CA GLU A 45 14.92 53.00 -58.15
C GLU A 45 16.38 53.48 -58.35
N ALA A 46 16.59 54.23 -59.44
CA ALA A 46 16.94 55.66 -59.40
C ALA A 46 16.77 56.33 -60.80
N ALA A 47 16.16 57.52 -60.83
CA ALA A 47 15.92 58.37 -62.02
C ALA A 47 17.22 59.01 -62.58
N PRO A 48 17.24 59.84 -63.67
CA PRO A 48 16.15 60.35 -64.52
C PRO A 48 16.43 60.36 -66.05
N ALA A 49 15.45 60.90 -66.79
CA ALA A 49 15.59 61.82 -67.94
C ALA A 49 15.16 61.33 -69.33
N SER A 50 14.21 62.11 -69.87
CA SER A 50 14.07 62.55 -71.26
C SER A 50 13.06 61.82 -72.15
N ALA A 51 12.05 62.62 -72.50
CA ALA A 51 11.54 62.87 -73.85
C ALA A 51 10.60 61.84 -74.50
N GLU A 52 9.38 62.34 -74.70
CA GLU A 52 8.55 62.21 -75.90
C GLU A 52 7.80 60.88 -76.05
N ASP A 53 6.47 60.94 -75.93
CA ASP A 53 5.53 61.06 -77.08
C ASP A 53 5.32 59.63 -77.64
N ASP A 54 4.13 59.08 -77.84
CA ASP A 54 2.85 59.63 -78.24
C ASP A 54 1.84 58.48 -78.09
N SER A 55 0.56 58.85 -78.10
CA SER A 55 -0.62 58.12 -78.58
C SER A 55 -0.60 56.58 -78.69
N GLY A 56 -1.63 55.87 -78.26
CA GLY A 56 -3.01 56.26 -78.03
C GLY A 56 -3.93 55.08 -78.34
N ALA A 57 -5.18 55.24 -77.89
CA ALA A 57 -6.40 54.63 -78.41
C ALA A 57 -6.47 53.08 -78.41
N ASP A 58 -7.61 52.43 -78.23
CA ASP A 58 -8.99 52.87 -78.13
C ASP A 58 -9.79 51.79 -77.39
N GLN A 59 -10.95 52.23 -76.93
CA GLN A 59 -11.88 51.60 -76.00
C GLN A 59 -12.80 50.50 -76.64
N PRO A 60 -14.03 50.21 -76.13
CA PRO A 60 -14.39 49.30 -75.02
C PRO A 60 -15.68 48.46 -75.35
N MET A 61 -16.50 48.16 -74.32
CA MET A 61 -17.91 47.70 -74.28
C MET A 61 -18.09 46.19 -74.03
N GLU A 62 -19.02 45.72 -73.19
CA GLU A 62 -20.43 46.12 -72.98
C GLU A 62 -20.90 45.79 -71.54
N THR A 63 -21.49 46.74 -70.78
CA THR A 63 -22.93 46.93 -70.43
C THR A 63 -23.50 45.92 -69.39
N ARG A 64 -24.37 46.23 -68.41
CA ARG A 64 -25.05 47.44 -67.92
C ARG A 64 -26.00 47.07 -66.75
N LYS A 65 -25.99 47.83 -65.66
CA LYS A 65 -27.12 48.28 -64.78
C LYS A 65 -26.48 48.95 -63.56
N GLY A 66 -26.47 50.29 -63.37
CA GLY A 66 -27.59 51.23 -63.29
C GLY A 66 -28.16 51.20 -61.86
N GLY A 67 -28.04 52.21 -60.99
CA GLY A 67 -27.39 53.52 -61.05
C GLY A 67 -27.39 54.19 -59.65
N GLU A 68 -26.67 55.32 -59.58
CA GLU A 68 -26.80 56.47 -58.64
C GLU A 68 -26.37 56.20 -57.18
N GLU A 69 -25.12 56.43 -56.78
CA GLU A 69 -24.45 57.70 -56.41
C GLU A 69 -25.08 58.43 -55.22
N GLU A 70 -24.33 58.49 -54.10
CA GLU A 70 -24.00 59.76 -53.44
C GLU A 70 -22.77 59.57 -52.53
N GLU A 71 -21.66 60.21 -52.93
CA GLU A 71 -20.51 60.52 -52.08
C GLU A 71 -20.89 61.65 -51.12
N LYS A 72 -20.50 61.56 -49.83
CA LYS A 72 -19.70 62.64 -49.22
C LYS A 72 -18.99 62.23 -47.92
N SER A 73 -17.74 62.69 -47.87
CA SER A 73 -16.80 62.87 -46.76
C SER A 73 -17.44 63.45 -45.48
N ASP A 74 -16.92 63.31 -44.26
CA ASP A 74 -15.53 63.37 -43.80
C ASP A 74 -15.35 62.72 -42.41
N SER A 75 -14.20 62.04 -42.26
CA SER A 75 -13.38 61.78 -41.06
C SER A 75 -13.96 61.94 -39.65
N SER A 76 -14.03 60.82 -38.91
CA SER A 76 -13.16 60.59 -37.73
C SER A 76 -13.33 59.16 -37.19
N ASP A 77 -12.21 58.48 -36.94
CA ASP A 77 -12.04 57.26 -36.15
C ASP A 77 -12.65 55.94 -36.66
N ASN A 78 -12.12 55.43 -37.78
CA ASN A 78 -12.24 54.00 -38.11
C ASN A 78 -10.89 53.30 -37.89
N LEU A 79 -10.56 53.01 -36.61
CA LEU A 79 -9.74 51.82 -36.36
C LEU A 79 -10.47 50.66 -37.03
N PRO A 80 -9.85 49.87 -37.91
CA PRO A 80 -10.57 48.83 -38.62
C PRO A 80 -11.10 47.89 -37.54
N THR A 81 -12.42 47.79 -37.42
CA THR A 81 -13.11 46.98 -36.42
C THR A 81 -12.62 45.53 -36.45
N GLY A 82 -12.08 45.09 -37.60
CA GLY A 82 -11.36 43.83 -37.79
C GLY A 82 -10.04 43.68 -37.03
N LEU A 83 -9.26 44.74 -36.77
CA LEU A 83 -8.04 44.68 -35.95
C LEU A 83 -8.36 44.60 -34.45
N VAL A 84 -9.39 45.31 -33.99
CA VAL A 84 -9.82 45.25 -32.57
C VAL A 84 -10.51 43.92 -32.27
N ALA A 85 -11.38 43.44 -33.18
CA ALA A 85 -12.01 42.13 -33.06
C ALA A 85 -11.00 40.97 -33.22
N GLY A 86 -10.05 41.08 -34.15
CA GLY A 86 -9.00 40.09 -34.36
C GLY A 86 -7.97 40.05 -33.23
N GLY A 87 -7.55 41.22 -32.73
CA GLY A 87 -6.61 41.34 -31.62
C GLY A 87 -7.18 40.87 -30.28
N GLY A 88 -8.45 41.19 -29.98
CA GLY A 88 -9.14 40.71 -28.79
C GLY A 88 -9.35 39.19 -28.79
N ALA A 89 -9.66 38.61 -29.95
CA ALA A 89 -9.79 37.16 -30.11
C ALA A 89 -8.46 36.41 -29.91
N ALA A 90 -7.36 36.94 -30.45
CA ALA A 90 -6.03 36.34 -30.28
C ALA A 90 -5.53 36.41 -28.82
N LEU A 91 -5.77 37.52 -28.13
CA LEU A 91 -5.40 37.65 -26.71
C LEU A 91 -6.31 36.79 -25.81
N GLY A 92 -7.59 36.70 -26.13
CA GLY A 92 -8.53 35.82 -25.43
C GLY A 92 -8.18 34.33 -25.58
N SER A 93 -7.78 33.90 -26.77
CA SER A 93 -7.39 32.50 -27.02
C SER A 93 -6.09 32.11 -26.31
N LEU A 94 -5.12 33.03 -26.20
CA LEU A 94 -3.89 32.82 -25.40
C LEU A 94 -4.19 32.70 -23.90
N ALA A 95 -5.10 33.54 -23.38
CA ALA A 95 -5.50 33.48 -21.97
C ALA A 95 -6.20 32.14 -21.65
N VAL A 96 -7.12 31.70 -22.50
CA VAL A 96 -7.82 30.40 -22.35
C VAL A 96 -6.84 29.23 -22.50
N GLY A 97 -5.92 29.30 -23.47
CA GLY A 97 -4.89 28.29 -23.68
C GLY A 97 -3.93 28.17 -22.49
N SER A 98 -3.55 29.28 -21.86
CA SER A 98 -2.69 29.29 -20.68
C SER A 98 -3.35 28.60 -19.48
N ILE A 99 -4.64 28.87 -19.24
CA ILE A 99 -5.40 28.22 -18.16
C ILE A 99 -5.52 26.70 -18.42
N LEU A 100 -5.84 26.30 -19.66
CA LEU A 100 -5.92 24.90 -20.05
C LEU A 100 -4.57 24.18 -19.94
N PHE A 101 -3.47 24.85 -20.33
CA PHE A 101 -2.12 24.31 -20.22
C PHE A 101 -1.71 24.08 -18.76
N GLU A 102 -1.97 25.04 -17.88
CA GLU A 102 -1.68 24.89 -16.45
C GLU A 102 -2.54 23.79 -15.81
N ALA A 103 -3.82 23.70 -16.19
CA ALA A 103 -4.71 22.62 -15.76
C ALA A 103 -4.22 21.24 -16.23
N MET A 104 -3.76 21.13 -17.48
CA MET A 104 -3.18 19.90 -18.03
C MET A 104 -1.90 19.51 -17.28
N ARG A 105 -1.00 20.48 -17.04
CA ARG A 105 0.24 20.27 -16.31
C ARG A 105 -0.02 19.77 -14.90
N VAL A 106 -0.91 20.41 -14.15
CA VAL A 106 -1.28 19.99 -12.78
C VAL A 106 -1.91 18.60 -12.79
N THR A 107 -2.79 18.31 -13.75
CA THR A 107 -3.44 17.01 -13.87
C THR A 107 -2.44 15.90 -14.16
N VAL A 108 -1.47 16.12 -15.07
CA VAL A 108 -0.39 15.17 -15.36
C VAL A 108 0.47 14.91 -14.13
N LEU A 109 0.82 15.96 -13.38
CA LEU A 109 1.58 15.82 -12.13
C LEU A 109 0.82 15.01 -11.07
N ILE A 110 -0.48 15.28 -10.89
CA ILE A 110 -1.34 14.50 -9.97
C ILE A 110 -1.43 13.04 -10.42
N ALA A 111 -1.64 12.79 -11.72
CA ALA A 111 -1.75 11.45 -12.26
C ALA A 111 -0.48 10.62 -12.02
N LEU A 112 0.69 11.24 -12.12
CA LEU A 112 1.97 10.60 -11.83
C LEU A 112 2.26 10.47 -10.33
N ALA A 113 1.89 11.46 -9.52
CA ALA A 113 2.17 11.46 -8.07
C ALA A 113 1.24 10.55 -7.27
N THR A 114 -0.04 10.42 -7.68
CA THR A 114 -1.06 9.63 -6.98
C THR A 114 -0.66 8.16 -6.74
N PRO A 115 -0.18 7.38 -7.73
CA PRO A 115 0.20 5.98 -7.50
C PRO A 115 1.39 5.84 -6.53
N LEU A 116 2.33 6.80 -6.54
CA LEU A 116 3.46 6.80 -5.61
C LEU A 116 2.99 7.05 -4.18
N LEU A 117 2.13 8.05 -3.98
CA LEU A 117 1.56 8.35 -2.67
C LEU A 117 0.71 7.20 -2.12
N ALA A 118 -0.10 6.56 -2.98
CA ALA A 118 -0.89 5.39 -2.61
C ALA A 118 0.01 4.23 -2.14
N ARG A 119 1.12 3.97 -2.86
CA ARG A 119 2.09 2.93 -2.47
C ARG A 119 2.80 3.25 -1.16
N MET A 120 3.20 4.50 -0.96
CA MET A 120 3.84 4.92 0.30
C MET A 120 2.89 4.76 1.50
N LYS A 121 1.62 5.13 1.33
CA LYS A 121 0.60 4.96 2.36
C LYS A 121 0.38 3.48 2.68
N ALA A 122 0.23 2.62 1.68
CA ALA A 122 0.08 1.18 1.87
C ALA A 122 1.28 0.57 2.62
N ASN A 123 2.52 0.91 2.21
CA ASN A 123 3.72 0.46 2.92
C ASN A 123 3.76 0.91 4.38
N ARG A 124 3.32 2.14 4.67
CA ARG A 124 3.24 2.65 6.03
C ARG A 124 2.21 1.89 6.86
N GLU A 125 1.03 1.64 6.29
CA GLU A 125 -0.02 0.86 6.94
C GLU A 125 0.44 -0.59 7.22
N ASP A 126 1.15 -1.21 6.28
CA ASP A 126 1.77 -2.53 6.47
C ASP A 126 2.78 -2.53 7.62
N MET A 127 3.65 -1.52 7.68
CA MET A 127 4.65 -1.38 8.75
C MET A 127 3.98 -1.19 10.11
N LEU A 128 2.95 -0.35 10.19
CA LEU A 128 2.17 -0.14 11.42
C LEU A 128 1.45 -1.44 11.84
N THR A 129 0.89 -2.19 10.88
CA THR A 129 0.20 -3.45 11.15
C THR A 129 1.17 -4.51 11.67
N ARG A 130 2.36 -4.63 11.07
CA ARG A 130 3.43 -5.52 11.56
C ARG A 130 3.86 -5.14 12.98
N GLY A 131 4.06 -3.84 13.24
CA GLY A 131 4.37 -3.34 14.59
C GLY A 131 3.28 -3.68 15.62
N ARG A 132 1.99 -3.56 15.25
CA ARG A 132 0.86 -3.97 16.10
C ARG A 132 0.87 -5.47 16.38
N ILE A 133 1.17 -6.30 15.39
CA ILE A 133 1.28 -7.76 15.57
C ILE A 133 2.42 -8.10 16.53
N LEU A 134 3.60 -7.52 16.33
CA LEU A 134 4.76 -7.76 17.19
C LEU A 134 4.48 -7.35 18.64
N GLY A 135 3.98 -6.14 18.86
CA GLY A 135 3.64 -5.66 20.20
C GLY A 135 2.56 -6.50 20.87
N TYR A 136 1.60 -7.03 20.12
CA TYR A 136 0.59 -7.93 20.67
C TYR A 136 1.17 -9.30 21.03
N LEU A 137 2.05 -9.85 20.19
CA LEU A 137 2.74 -11.12 20.44
C LEU A 137 3.74 -11.03 21.60
N GLU A 138 4.32 -9.86 21.84
CA GLU A 138 5.17 -9.59 23.00
C GLU A 138 4.37 -9.72 24.31
N ALA A 139 3.13 -9.22 24.33
CA ALA A 139 2.25 -9.37 25.48
C ALA A 139 1.55 -10.74 25.56
N ASN A 140 1.35 -11.44 24.44
CA ASN A 140 0.54 -12.66 24.34
C ASN A 140 1.26 -13.76 23.57
N ALA A 141 2.40 -14.19 24.09
CA ALA A 141 3.20 -15.23 23.45
C ALA A 141 2.45 -16.57 23.43
N GLY A 142 2.45 -17.24 22.28
CA GLY A 142 1.75 -18.52 22.08
C GLY A 142 0.28 -18.37 21.73
N ILE A 143 -0.22 -17.18 21.39
CA ILE A 143 -1.58 -17.01 20.86
C ILE A 143 -1.74 -17.73 19.51
N HIS A 144 -2.93 -18.26 19.26
CA HIS A 144 -3.26 -18.89 17.99
C HIS A 144 -3.74 -17.87 16.93
N PHE A 145 -3.61 -18.24 15.65
CA PHE A 145 -3.94 -17.38 14.50
C PHE A 145 -5.28 -16.64 14.64
N SER A 146 -6.38 -17.36 14.88
CA SER A 146 -7.72 -16.76 14.93
C SER A 146 -7.86 -15.74 16.06
N ALA A 147 -7.35 -16.02 17.26
CA ALA A 147 -7.45 -15.09 18.38
C ALA A 147 -6.60 -13.83 18.15
N LEU A 148 -5.41 -13.98 17.56
CA LEU A 148 -4.57 -12.83 17.18
C LEU A 148 -5.26 -11.94 16.15
N ARG A 149 -5.84 -12.56 15.11
CA ARG A 149 -6.62 -11.88 14.08
C ARG A 149 -7.78 -11.10 14.69
N ASP A 150 -8.57 -11.77 15.53
CA ASP A 150 -9.79 -11.23 16.12
C ASP A 150 -9.46 -10.10 17.10
N ALA A 151 -8.42 -10.27 17.93
CA ALA A 151 -7.95 -9.25 18.87
C ALA A 151 -7.44 -7.98 18.16
N LEU A 152 -6.79 -8.12 17.00
CA LEU A 152 -6.27 -6.99 16.23
C LEU A 152 -7.28 -6.42 15.22
N GLY A 153 -8.42 -7.08 15.02
CA GLY A 153 -9.44 -6.70 14.05
C GLY A 153 -8.96 -6.81 12.59
N LEU A 154 -8.05 -7.74 12.30
CA LEU A 154 -7.43 -7.89 10.98
C LEU A 154 -8.22 -8.87 10.10
N ALA A 155 -8.14 -8.69 8.78
CA ALA A 155 -8.66 -9.68 7.85
C ALA A 155 -7.77 -10.94 7.82
N ASN A 156 -8.34 -12.09 7.44
CA ASN A 156 -7.61 -13.37 7.36
C ASN A 156 -6.36 -13.29 6.48
N GLY A 157 -6.51 -12.81 5.24
CA GLY A 157 -5.40 -12.71 4.29
C GLY A 157 -4.32 -11.73 4.76
N VAL A 158 -4.73 -10.61 5.35
CA VAL A 158 -3.82 -9.58 5.90
C VAL A 158 -2.99 -10.15 7.04
N THR A 159 -3.64 -10.83 8.00
CA THR A 159 -2.96 -11.46 9.13
C THR A 159 -1.96 -12.52 8.66
N ALA A 160 -2.37 -13.38 7.73
CA ALA A 160 -1.51 -14.41 7.16
C ALA A 160 -0.30 -13.83 6.42
N TYR A 161 -0.52 -12.80 5.61
CA TYR A 161 0.55 -12.11 4.87
C TYR A 161 1.60 -11.50 5.82
N HIS A 162 1.16 -10.75 6.84
CA HIS A 162 2.10 -10.12 7.76
C HIS A 162 2.81 -11.13 8.65
N LEU A 163 2.13 -12.15 9.17
CA LEU A 163 2.79 -13.21 9.94
C LEU A 163 3.83 -13.96 9.10
N HIS A 164 3.50 -14.30 7.85
CA HIS A 164 4.46 -14.94 6.95
C HIS A 164 5.67 -14.05 6.67
N THR A 165 5.44 -12.74 6.50
CA THR A 165 6.55 -11.79 6.30
C THR A 165 7.43 -11.70 7.55
N LEU A 166 6.82 -11.57 8.73
CA LEU A 166 7.53 -11.48 10.02
C LEU A 166 8.30 -12.77 10.35
N GLU A 167 7.73 -13.94 10.03
CA GLU A 167 8.44 -15.23 10.11
C GLU A 167 9.64 -15.27 9.16
N GLY A 168 9.47 -14.81 7.92
CA GLY A 168 10.56 -14.74 6.94
C GLY A 168 11.67 -13.77 7.34
N GLN A 169 11.34 -12.71 8.08
CA GLN A 169 12.29 -11.76 8.67
C GLN A 169 12.93 -12.28 9.96
N GLY A 170 12.46 -13.41 10.51
CA GLY A 170 12.95 -13.97 11.75
C GLY A 170 12.51 -13.20 13.00
N GLU A 171 11.52 -12.32 12.91
CA GLU A 171 10.99 -11.54 14.05
C GLU A 171 9.91 -12.31 14.83
N VAL A 172 9.23 -13.23 14.15
CA VAL A 172 8.20 -14.11 14.71
C VAL A 172 8.59 -15.56 14.46
N ILE A 173 8.31 -16.41 15.44
CA ILE A 173 8.35 -17.86 15.30
C ILE A 173 6.96 -18.45 15.44
N SER A 174 6.74 -19.59 14.77
CA SER A 174 5.54 -20.39 14.98
C SER A 174 5.86 -21.86 15.20
N TRP A 175 4.92 -22.52 15.86
CA TRP A 175 4.94 -23.96 16.04
C TRP A 175 3.53 -24.52 15.99
N ARG A 176 3.46 -25.82 15.70
CA ARG A 176 2.20 -26.54 15.74
C ARG A 176 1.87 -26.90 17.18
N ASP A 177 0.67 -26.54 17.62
CA ASP A 177 0.08 -27.00 18.87
C ASP A 177 -1.23 -27.73 18.54
N GLY A 178 -1.14 -29.07 18.49
CA GLY A 178 -2.22 -29.94 18.04
C GLY A 178 -2.71 -29.63 16.62
N LYS A 179 -3.95 -29.12 16.52
CA LYS A 179 -4.58 -28.71 15.25
C LYS A 179 -4.32 -27.24 14.90
N LEU A 180 -3.86 -26.45 15.86
CA LEU A 180 -3.64 -25.01 15.69
C LEU A 180 -2.16 -24.70 15.51
N ARG A 181 -1.89 -23.51 14.96
CA ARG A 181 -0.55 -22.93 14.93
C ARG A 181 -0.53 -21.75 15.89
N ARG A 182 0.50 -21.71 16.72
CA ARG A 182 0.77 -20.64 17.68
C ARG A 182 1.95 -19.81 17.24
N TYR A 183 1.97 -18.56 17.68
CA TYR A 183 2.94 -17.56 17.30
C TYR A 183 3.53 -16.90 18.53
N ALA A 184 4.81 -16.53 18.46
CA ALA A 184 5.47 -15.70 19.47
C ALA A 184 6.61 -14.90 18.82
N ILE A 185 7.10 -13.88 19.51
CA ILE A 185 8.29 -13.14 19.07
C ILE A 185 9.55 -14.02 19.19
N SER A 186 10.50 -13.83 18.28
CA SER A 186 11.75 -14.61 18.25
C SER A 186 12.74 -14.22 19.34
N SER A 187 12.55 -13.09 20.02
CA SER A 187 13.43 -12.60 21.09
C SER A 187 13.27 -13.36 22.41
N LEU A 188 12.25 -14.22 22.54
CA LEU A 188 12.06 -15.06 23.73
C LEU A 188 13.20 -16.06 23.88
N SER A 189 13.63 -16.28 25.12
CA SER A 189 14.61 -17.30 25.46
C SER A 189 14.07 -18.70 25.14
N LYS A 190 14.99 -19.67 25.02
CA LYS A 190 14.62 -21.06 24.72
C LYS A 190 13.77 -21.64 25.85
N GLU A 191 14.07 -21.24 27.07
CA GLU A 191 13.39 -21.60 28.31
C GLU A 191 11.95 -21.04 28.31
N GLU A 192 11.77 -19.74 28.05
CA GLU A 192 10.45 -19.11 27.95
C GLU A 192 9.60 -19.76 26.86
N LEU A 193 10.18 -20.02 25.69
CA LEU A 193 9.48 -20.72 24.61
C LEU A 193 9.08 -22.14 24.98
N SER A 194 9.88 -22.84 25.78
CA SER A 194 9.55 -24.18 26.24
C SER A 194 8.35 -24.17 27.18
N LEU A 195 8.26 -23.18 28.07
CA LEU A 195 7.13 -22.99 29.00
C LEU A 195 5.84 -22.66 28.25
N ILE A 196 5.92 -21.79 27.24
CA ILE A 196 4.78 -21.42 26.40
C ILE A 196 4.30 -22.61 25.54
N ARG A 197 5.24 -23.42 25.02
CA ARG A 197 4.92 -24.60 24.21
C ARG A 197 4.27 -25.72 25.02
N ASN A 198 4.75 -25.92 26.25
CA ASN A 198 4.27 -26.95 27.15
C ASN A 198 3.75 -26.31 28.44
N PRO A 199 2.60 -25.60 28.39
CA PRO A 199 2.03 -25.03 29.59
C PRO A 199 1.78 -26.14 30.62
N ILE A 200 2.10 -25.85 31.86
CA ILE A 200 1.86 -26.74 32.99
C ILE A 200 0.37 -26.62 33.33
N GLY A 201 -0.46 -27.39 32.63
CA GLY A 201 -1.90 -27.44 32.83
C GLY A 201 -2.41 -28.87 33.06
N GLY A 202 -3.65 -28.98 33.54
CA GLY A 202 -4.34 -30.25 33.74
C GLY A 202 -3.62 -31.17 34.73
N THR A 203 -3.43 -32.44 34.36
CA THR A 203 -2.85 -33.47 35.23
C THR A 203 -1.45 -33.12 35.73
N ARG A 204 -0.61 -32.46 34.92
CA ARG A 204 0.74 -32.06 35.35
C ARG A 204 0.69 -31.03 36.47
N LEU A 205 -0.17 -30.02 36.33
CA LEU A 205 -0.39 -29.02 37.39
C LEU A 205 -0.93 -29.68 38.66
N ALA A 206 -1.91 -30.57 38.54
CA ALA A 206 -2.47 -31.31 39.68
C ALA A 206 -1.42 -32.19 40.39
N ILE A 207 -0.48 -32.80 39.64
CA ILE A 207 0.67 -33.50 40.22
C ILE A 207 1.54 -32.53 41.01
N LEU A 208 1.89 -31.38 40.45
CA LEU A 208 2.72 -30.39 41.16
C LEU A 208 2.03 -29.87 42.42
N GLU A 209 0.73 -29.62 42.40
CA GLU A 209 -0.05 -29.21 43.58
C GLU A 209 -0.04 -30.27 44.67
N VAL A 210 -0.33 -31.52 44.31
CA VAL A 210 -0.28 -32.65 45.26
C VAL A 210 1.12 -32.82 45.88
N LEU A 211 2.17 -32.61 45.08
CA LEU A 211 3.55 -32.66 45.57
C LEU A 211 3.91 -31.45 46.43
N ALA A 212 3.43 -30.25 46.10
CA ALA A 212 3.63 -29.04 46.91
C ALA A 212 3.08 -29.22 48.33
N ASP A 213 1.88 -29.80 48.44
CA ASP A 213 1.24 -30.07 49.74
C ASP A 213 2.03 -31.05 50.61
N SER A 214 2.85 -31.91 49.99
CA SER A 214 3.69 -32.89 50.70
C SER A 214 5.05 -32.36 51.14
N GLY A 215 5.44 -31.17 50.68
CA GLY A 215 6.73 -30.55 51.00
C GLY A 215 7.94 -31.43 50.70
N GLN A 216 8.97 -31.34 51.54
CA GLN A 216 10.26 -32.00 51.31
C GLN A 216 10.27 -33.51 51.48
N ILE A 217 9.26 -34.07 52.17
CA ILE A 217 9.10 -35.52 52.40
C ILE A 217 8.68 -36.22 51.09
N GLY A 218 7.96 -35.48 50.23
CA GLY A 218 7.41 -36.00 48.98
C GLY A 218 6.32 -37.04 49.18
N LEU A 219 5.82 -37.58 48.06
CA LEU A 219 4.81 -38.63 48.02
C LEU A 219 5.25 -39.84 47.22
N LYS A 220 4.83 -41.04 47.63
CA LYS A 220 5.03 -42.24 46.81
C LYS A 220 4.16 -42.14 45.57
N GLY A 221 4.64 -42.76 44.47
CA GLY A 221 3.88 -42.83 43.23
C GLY A 221 2.47 -43.40 43.44
N SER A 222 2.29 -44.43 44.27
CA SER A 222 0.97 -44.99 44.60
C SER A 222 0.02 -43.96 45.20
N ASP A 223 0.53 -43.09 46.07
CA ASP A 223 -0.29 -42.14 46.81
C ASP A 223 -0.72 -40.99 45.89
N ILE A 224 0.17 -40.60 44.96
CA ILE A 224 -0.15 -39.64 43.90
C ILE A 224 -1.24 -40.21 42.97
N GLN A 225 -1.12 -41.48 42.57
CA GLN A 225 -2.15 -42.16 41.77
C GLN A 225 -3.51 -42.16 42.46
N THR A 226 -3.54 -42.49 43.76
CA THR A 226 -4.79 -42.53 44.53
C THR A 226 -5.39 -41.15 44.72
N LYS A 227 -4.59 -40.13 45.04
CA LYS A 227 -5.05 -38.74 45.21
C LYS A 227 -5.63 -38.16 43.92
N LEU A 228 -4.99 -38.42 42.78
CA LEU A 228 -5.40 -37.88 41.48
C LEU A 228 -6.34 -38.80 40.70
N GLN A 229 -6.59 -40.01 41.19
CA GLN A 229 -7.38 -41.05 40.52
C GLN A 229 -6.91 -41.36 39.09
N ILE A 230 -5.58 -41.40 38.88
CA ILE A 230 -4.96 -41.67 37.56
C ILE A 230 -4.25 -43.02 37.49
N SER A 231 -4.15 -43.56 36.27
CA SER A 231 -3.45 -44.82 36.01
C SER A 231 -1.94 -44.71 36.27
N ARG A 232 -1.30 -45.86 36.54
CA ARG A 232 0.16 -45.92 36.76
C ARG A 232 0.93 -45.44 35.55
N GLN A 233 0.48 -45.85 34.36
CA GLN A 233 1.13 -45.50 33.10
C GLN A 233 1.06 -43.99 32.85
N LEU A 234 -0.10 -43.37 33.09
CA LEU A 234 -0.30 -41.94 32.91
C LEU A 234 0.55 -41.14 33.90
N LEU A 235 0.59 -41.54 35.17
CA LEU A 235 1.46 -40.91 36.15
C LEU A 235 2.94 -41.06 35.77
N SER A 236 3.38 -42.25 35.36
CA SER A 236 4.77 -42.49 34.98
C SER A 236 5.19 -41.62 33.79
N HIS A 237 4.31 -41.45 32.82
CA HIS A 237 4.54 -40.55 31.68
C HIS A 237 4.73 -39.11 32.15
N HIS A 238 3.78 -38.58 32.93
CA HIS A 238 3.87 -37.20 33.41
C HIS A 238 5.03 -36.96 34.38
N LEU A 239 5.35 -37.90 35.28
CA LEU A 239 6.53 -37.78 36.14
C LEU A 239 7.83 -37.77 35.34
N SER A 240 7.90 -38.53 34.23
CA SER A 240 9.06 -38.47 33.34
C SER A 240 9.18 -37.11 32.66
N GLU A 241 8.09 -36.56 32.11
CA GLU A 241 8.09 -35.23 31.51
C GLU A 241 8.48 -34.14 32.52
N LEU A 242 7.88 -34.18 33.71
CA LEU A 242 8.15 -33.21 34.78
C LEU A 242 9.60 -33.32 35.28
N LYS A 243 10.15 -34.54 35.34
CA LYS A 243 11.56 -34.75 35.71
C LYS A 243 12.51 -34.24 34.63
N SER A 244 12.21 -34.49 33.35
CA SER A 244 12.99 -33.97 32.22
C SER A 244 12.97 -32.44 32.13
N ALA A 245 11.90 -31.82 32.62
CA ALA A 245 11.78 -30.37 32.77
C ALA A 245 12.35 -29.84 34.10
N GLU A 246 13.00 -30.69 34.90
CA GLU A 246 13.60 -30.35 36.20
C GLU A 246 12.60 -29.78 37.23
N LEU A 247 11.30 -30.06 37.08
CA LEU A 247 10.23 -29.58 37.98
C LEU A 247 10.01 -30.50 39.18
N VAL A 248 10.38 -31.77 39.06
CA VAL A 248 10.27 -32.77 40.13
C VAL A 248 11.54 -33.57 40.26
N GLU A 249 11.83 -33.99 41.49
CA GLU A 249 13.01 -34.77 41.82
C GLU A 249 12.69 -35.90 42.83
N PRO A 250 13.48 -36.98 42.84
CA PRO A 250 13.34 -38.02 43.85
C PRO A 250 13.82 -37.51 45.23
N ALA A 251 13.04 -37.73 46.27
CA ALA A 251 13.39 -37.37 47.65
C ALA A 251 14.41 -38.33 48.28
N SER A 252 14.71 -39.47 47.64
CA SER A 252 15.70 -40.45 48.08
C SER A 252 16.27 -41.27 46.93
N GLU A 253 17.44 -41.90 47.14
CA GLU A 253 18.09 -42.79 46.16
C GLU A 253 17.52 -44.23 46.18
N SER A 254 16.19 -44.35 46.20
CA SER A 254 15.51 -45.64 46.15
C SER A 254 15.09 -45.99 44.73
N ARG A 255 14.94 -47.29 44.42
CA ARG A 255 14.32 -47.76 43.17
C ARG A 255 12.87 -47.25 43.00
N ARG A 256 12.19 -46.95 44.11
CA ARG A 256 10.85 -46.36 44.14
C ARG A 256 10.87 -45.20 45.12
N PRO A 257 11.43 -44.05 44.72
CA PRO A 257 11.56 -42.92 45.61
C PRO A 257 10.20 -42.26 45.82
N ASN A 258 10.09 -41.50 46.91
CA ASN A 258 9.07 -40.46 46.98
C ASN A 258 9.44 -39.36 46.00
N TRP A 259 8.46 -38.76 45.36
CA TRP A 259 8.64 -37.61 44.48
C TRP A 259 8.35 -36.35 45.24
N ARG A 260 9.14 -35.29 45.00
CA ARG A 260 8.92 -33.95 45.52
C ARG A 260 9.16 -32.92 44.43
N LEU A 261 8.74 -31.68 44.68
CA LEU A 261 9.08 -30.55 43.83
C LEU A 261 10.57 -30.22 43.97
N SER A 262 11.21 -29.86 42.86
CA SER A 262 12.49 -29.16 42.90
C SER A 262 12.28 -27.68 43.28
N SER A 263 13.37 -26.93 43.49
CA SER A 263 13.31 -25.48 43.64
C SER A 263 12.64 -24.80 42.44
N VAL A 264 13.03 -25.20 41.22
CA VAL A 264 12.45 -24.72 39.96
C VAL A 264 10.96 -25.05 39.88
N GLY A 265 10.57 -26.27 40.29
CA GLY A 265 9.18 -26.70 40.32
C GLY A 265 8.31 -25.86 41.26
N LEU A 266 8.84 -25.48 42.42
CA LEU A 266 8.16 -24.60 43.37
C LEU A 266 7.94 -23.19 42.81
N GLU A 267 8.97 -22.57 42.24
CA GLU A 267 8.90 -21.24 41.62
C GLU A 267 7.94 -21.21 40.42
N THR A 268 7.94 -22.29 39.62
CA THR A 268 7.06 -22.38 38.47
C THR A 268 5.60 -22.53 38.91
N LEU A 269 5.34 -23.32 39.96
CA LEU A 269 4.00 -23.48 40.52
C LEU A 269 3.49 -22.18 41.16
N SER A 270 4.33 -21.41 41.86
CA SER A 270 3.93 -20.12 42.41
C SER A 270 3.59 -19.12 41.31
N SER A 271 4.41 -19.05 40.27
CA SER A 271 4.17 -18.19 39.10
C SER A 271 2.84 -18.56 38.41
N SER A 272 2.57 -19.86 38.24
CA SER A 272 1.30 -20.33 37.67
C SER A 272 0.09 -19.98 38.55
N ARG A 273 0.21 -20.06 39.89
CA ARG A 273 -0.87 -19.67 40.83
C ARG A 273 -1.16 -18.17 40.79
N GLU A 274 -0.15 -17.34 40.59
CA GLU A 274 -0.30 -15.89 40.47
C GLU A 274 -1.04 -15.50 39.19
N VAL A 275 -0.67 -16.12 38.06
CA VAL A 275 -1.37 -15.93 36.78
C VAL A 275 -2.84 -16.37 36.88
N ALA A 276 -3.11 -17.55 37.46
CA ALA A 276 -4.49 -18.01 37.65
C ALA A 276 -5.30 -17.07 38.55
N ARG A 277 -4.67 -16.43 39.55
CA ARG A 277 -5.33 -15.46 40.43
C ARG A 277 -5.62 -14.13 39.73
N SER A 278 -4.73 -13.66 38.87
CA SER A 278 -4.96 -12.42 38.11
C SER A 278 -6.03 -12.59 37.04
N GLU A 279 -6.09 -13.75 36.38
CA GLU A 279 -7.15 -14.08 35.42
C GLU A 279 -8.54 -14.18 36.08
N ALA A 280 -8.63 -14.68 37.32
CA ALA A 280 -9.89 -14.77 38.05
C ALA A 280 -10.40 -13.42 38.59
N ALA A 281 -9.54 -12.40 38.62
CA ALA A 281 -9.85 -11.07 39.16
C ALA A 281 -10.19 -10.03 38.07
N GLY A 282 -9.99 -10.35 36.79
CA GLY A 282 -10.29 -9.49 35.63
C GLY A 282 -11.56 -9.92 34.92
#